data_AF-A0A538NN89-F1
#
_entry.id   AF-A0A538NN89-F1
#
_cell.length_a   1.000
_cell.length_b   1.000
_cell.length_c   1.000
_cell.angle_alpha   90.00
_cell.angle_beta   90.00
_cell.angle_gamma   90.00
#
_symmetry.space_group_name_H-M   'P 1'
#
loop_
_entity.id
_entity.type
_entity.pdbx_description
1 polymer ?
#
loop_
_entity_poly.entity_id
_entity_poly.type
_entity_poly.pdbx_seq_one_letter_code
_entity_poly.pdbx_strand_id
1 'polypeptide(L)'
;MKLCLRGSTISCAVLLCAAKIASSQSPATSGNDAVRVTIAVNADGSRTVYKFDDAQHKALATTTGEDGKIREKIRYEMDDAGRFSTGMVFGPDGRLRFKSQYKYDGAGRLQEETQSAEDDTLLHKIVYTYDQAGKQTGYSIFDANGKLIGRTLAPMPSPAASSKSREKSPR
;
A
#
# COMPACT_ATOMS: atom_id res chain seq x y z
N MET A 1 19.06 20.40 26.06
CA MET A 1 17.93 20.73 25.16
C MET A 1 17.41 19.41 24.59
N LYS A 2 16.14 19.08 24.84
CA LYS A 2 15.54 17.77 24.52
C LYS A 2 15.35 17.61 23.02
N LEU A 3 16.06 16.66 22.43
CA LEU A 3 15.91 16.25 21.03
C LEU A 3 14.58 15.51 20.88
N CYS A 4 13.53 16.20 20.42
CA CYS A 4 12.31 15.55 19.98
C CYS A 4 12.60 14.87 18.65
N LEU A 5 12.90 13.57 18.67
CA LEU A 5 12.86 12.73 17.48
C LEU A 5 11.41 12.75 16.97
N ARG A 6 11.19 13.52 15.90
CA ARG A 6 9.94 13.53 15.15
C ARG A 6 9.68 12.10 14.69
N GLY A 7 8.54 11.53 15.09
CA GLY A 7 8.13 10.20 14.67
C GLY A 7 8.05 10.14 13.15
N SER A 8 8.96 9.39 12.51
CA SER A 8 8.80 8.97 11.13
C SER A 8 7.50 8.19 11.05
N THR A 9 6.46 8.81 10.51
CA THR A 9 5.22 8.14 10.18
C THR A 9 5.56 7.17 9.06
N ILE A 10 5.65 5.87 9.37
CA ILE A 10 5.91 4.82 8.39
C ILE A 10 4.73 4.84 7.43
N SER A 11 4.92 5.49 6.27
CA SER A 11 3.91 5.53 5.22
C SER A 11 4.04 4.25 4.42
N CYS A 12 3.10 3.32 4.62
CA CYS A 12 2.87 2.29 3.62
C CYS A 12 2.48 3.01 2.33
N ALA A 13 3.15 2.72 1.21
CA ALA A 13 2.63 3.15 -0.08
C ALA A 13 1.33 2.37 -0.29
N VAL A 14 0.19 2.95 0.13
CA VAL A 14 -1.09 2.25 0.08
C VAL A 14 -1.42 2.02 -1.40
N LEU A 15 -1.23 0.77 -1.81
CA LEU A 15 -1.47 0.26 -3.14
C LEU A 15 -2.98 0.06 -3.29
N LEU A 16 -3.74 1.16 -3.31
CA LEU A 16 -5.17 1.17 -3.64
C LEU A 16 -5.34 1.01 -5.16
N CYS A 17 -4.94 -0.15 -5.67
CA CYS A 17 -5.42 -0.65 -6.96
C CYS A 17 -6.09 -2.01 -6.72
N ALA A 18 -7.17 -1.97 -5.94
CA ALA A 18 -8.17 -3.03 -5.95
C ALA A 18 -9.09 -2.81 -7.16
N ALA A 19 -8.74 -3.40 -8.29
CA ALA A 19 -9.75 -3.82 -9.25
C ALA A 19 -9.20 -5.02 -10.02
N LYS A 20 -9.73 -6.21 -9.68
CA LYS A 20 -9.82 -7.30 -10.64
C LYS A 20 -10.49 -6.73 -11.89
N ILE A 21 -9.73 -6.53 -12.97
CA ILE A 21 -10.33 -6.33 -14.28
C ILE A 21 -10.77 -7.71 -14.73
N ALA A 22 -12.00 -8.08 -14.39
CA ALA A 22 -12.70 -9.12 -15.11
C ALA A 22 -12.96 -8.55 -16.50
N SER A 23 -12.17 -9.00 -17.48
CA SER A 23 -12.29 -8.61 -18.88
C SER A 23 -13.63 -9.11 -19.44
N SER A 24 -14.56 -8.21 -19.72
CA SER A 24 -15.58 -8.42 -20.75
C SER A 24 -15.12 -7.71 -22.04
N GLN A 25 -15.06 -8.46 -23.14
CA GLN A 25 -14.45 -8.13 -24.45
C GLN A 25 -14.95 -6.79 -25.05
N SER A 26 -14.06 -5.86 -25.43
CA SER A 26 -13.41 -5.59 -26.76
C SER A 26 -14.28 -4.82 -27.78
N PRO A 27 -13.71 -3.85 -28.53
CA PRO A 27 -12.90 -4.19 -29.70
C PRO A 27 -11.48 -3.59 -29.67
N ALA A 28 -10.65 -4.11 -30.56
CA ALA A 28 -9.23 -3.85 -30.70
C ALA A 28 -8.84 -2.36 -30.69
N THR A 29 -8.01 -1.97 -29.73
CA THR A 29 -7.04 -0.89 -29.94
C THR A 29 -5.67 -1.55 -29.97
N SER A 30 -5.26 -1.92 -31.19
CA SER A 30 -3.83 -2.03 -31.47
C SER A 30 -3.27 -0.62 -31.36
N GLY A 31 -2.64 -0.35 -30.23
CA GLY A 31 -2.15 0.98 -29.87
C GLY A 31 -1.67 0.94 -28.43
N ASN A 32 -0.55 0.26 -28.19
CA ASN A 32 0.11 0.16 -26.87
C ASN A 32 0.59 1.51 -26.32
N ASP A 33 0.28 2.65 -26.95
CA ASP A 33 0.80 3.98 -26.67
C ASP A 33 -0.22 4.90 -25.95
N ALA A 34 -1.37 4.35 -25.55
CA ALA A 34 -2.39 5.13 -24.85
C ALA A 34 -2.05 5.25 -23.35
N VAL A 35 -1.73 6.47 -22.91
CA VAL A 35 -1.55 6.77 -21.48
C VAL A 35 -2.89 6.62 -20.76
N ARG A 36 -3.00 5.62 -19.87
CA ARG A 36 -4.20 5.39 -19.06
C ARG A 36 -4.14 6.24 -17.79
N VAL A 37 -5.25 6.90 -17.44
CA VAL A 37 -5.35 7.72 -16.23
C VAL A 37 -6.47 7.21 -15.33
N THR A 38 -6.17 7.00 -14.05
CA THR A 38 -7.14 6.55 -13.03
C THR A 38 -7.10 7.49 -11.83
N ILE A 39 -8.26 7.73 -11.21
CA ILE A 39 -8.37 8.58 -10.02
C ILE A 39 -8.94 7.75 -8.87
N ALA A 40 -8.28 7.81 -7.72
CA ALA A 40 -8.78 7.25 -6.46
C ALA A 40 -9.08 8.39 -5.48
N VAL A 41 -10.21 8.30 -4.79
CA VAL A 41 -10.54 9.17 -3.65
C VAL A 41 -10.27 8.37 -2.37
N ASN A 42 -9.41 8.89 -1.52
CA ASN A 42 -9.01 8.26 -0.28
C ASN A 42 -9.99 8.61 0.85
N ALA A 43 -10.04 7.78 1.89
CA ALA A 43 -10.96 7.96 3.01
C ALA A 43 -10.73 9.29 3.77
N ASP A 44 -9.53 9.86 3.69
CA ASP A 44 -9.16 11.14 4.28
C ASP A 44 -9.51 12.36 3.39
N GLY A 45 -10.28 12.16 2.31
CA GLY A 45 -10.68 13.20 1.35
C GLY A 45 -9.61 13.55 0.31
N SER A 46 -8.37 13.05 0.46
CA SER A 46 -7.34 13.25 -0.54
C SER A 46 -7.65 12.48 -1.83
N ARG A 47 -7.07 12.91 -2.94
CA ARG A 47 -7.25 12.31 -4.27
C ARG A 47 -5.90 11.89 -4.82
N THR A 48 -5.82 10.67 -5.33
CA THR A 48 -4.62 10.16 -6.01
C THR A 48 -4.92 9.98 -7.49
N VAL A 49 -4.14 10.65 -8.34
CA VAL A 49 -4.20 10.49 -9.80
C VAL A 49 -3.05 9.61 -10.23
N TYR A 50 -3.36 8.49 -10.87
CA TYR A 50 -2.42 7.57 -11.48
C TYR A 50 -2.38 7.80 -12.98
N LYS A 51 -1.18 7.95 -13.55
CA LYS A 51 -0.93 7.96 -14.99
C LYS A 51 -0.06 6.77 -15.33
N PHE A 52 -0.55 5.87 -16.15
CA PHE A 52 0.13 4.65 -16.57
C PHE A 52 0.64 4.81 -17.99
N ASP A 53 1.90 4.45 -18.18
CA ASP A 53 2.56 4.25 -19.46
C ASP A 53 2.86 2.75 -19.54
N ASP A 54 1.88 2.00 -20.06
CA ASP A 54 1.95 0.55 -20.13
C ASP A 54 3.03 0.09 -21.15
N ALA A 55 3.36 0.90 -22.17
CA ALA A 55 4.46 0.64 -23.09
C ALA A 55 5.84 0.70 -22.42
N GLN A 56 6.03 1.65 -21.50
CA GLN A 56 7.29 1.84 -20.80
C GLN A 56 7.36 1.10 -19.46
N HIS A 57 6.33 0.33 -19.09
CA HIS A 57 6.20 -0.29 -17.78
C HIS A 57 6.38 0.73 -16.64
N LYS A 58 5.77 1.92 -16.77
CA LYS A 58 5.87 3.00 -15.77
C LYS A 58 4.51 3.51 -15.33
N ALA A 59 4.46 4.00 -14.09
CA ALA A 59 3.32 4.78 -13.64
C ALA A 59 3.74 5.95 -12.76
N LEU A 60 2.92 7.01 -12.74
CA LEU A 60 3.07 8.15 -11.87
C LEU A 60 1.81 8.31 -11.03
N ALA A 61 1.93 8.20 -9.71
CA ALA A 61 0.88 8.60 -8.78
C ALA A 61 1.17 10.00 -8.24
N THR A 62 0.15 10.85 -8.21
CA THR A 62 0.21 12.15 -7.51
C THR A 62 -0.97 12.23 -6.55
N THR A 63 -0.68 12.34 -5.26
CA THR A 63 -1.69 12.46 -4.21
C THR A 63 -1.80 13.92 -3.80
N THR A 64 -3.01 14.44 -3.89
CA THR A 64 -3.37 15.83 -3.57
C THR A 64 -4.35 15.82 -2.41
N GLY A 65 -4.10 16.66 -1.39
CA GLY A 65 -5.01 16.84 -0.28
C GLY A 65 -6.34 17.47 -0.69
N GLU A 66 -7.30 17.46 0.21
CA GLU A 66 -8.58 18.15 0.02
C GLU A 66 -8.40 19.68 -0.20
N ASP A 67 -7.32 20.25 0.36
CA ASP A 67 -6.89 21.63 0.17
C ASP A 67 -6.25 21.91 -1.20
N GLY A 68 -6.17 20.92 -2.09
CA GLY A 68 -5.58 21.04 -3.42
C GLY A 68 -4.05 21.01 -3.42
N LYS A 69 -3.37 20.86 -2.27
CA LYS A 69 -1.90 20.79 -2.22
C LYS A 69 -1.41 19.37 -2.44
N ILE A 70 -0.34 19.23 -3.23
CA ILE A 70 0.34 17.94 -3.40
C ILE A 70 0.89 17.52 -2.05
N ARG A 71 0.61 16.28 -1.65
CA ARG A 71 1.14 15.64 -0.44
C ARG A 71 2.26 14.67 -0.77
N GLU A 72 2.15 14.02 -1.92
CA GLU A 72 3.04 12.95 -2.32
C GLU A 72 3.03 12.74 -3.83
N LYS A 73 4.17 12.31 -4.36
CA LYS A 73 4.30 11.80 -5.72
C LYS A 73 5.07 10.49 -5.68
N ILE A 74 4.62 9.50 -6.45
CA ILE A 74 5.30 8.21 -6.54
C ILE A 74 5.56 7.89 -8.01
N ARG A 75 6.81 7.58 -8.34
CA ARG A 75 7.19 7.06 -9.66
C ARG A 75 7.36 5.55 -9.54
N TYR A 76 6.56 4.81 -10.28
CA TYR A 76 6.58 3.36 -10.29
C TYR A 76 7.23 2.81 -11.54
N GLU A 77 7.90 1.68 -11.37
CA GLU A 77 8.23 0.75 -12.44
C GLU A 77 7.34 -0.50 -12.28
N MET A 78 6.97 -1.11 -13.40
CA MET A 78 6.09 -2.27 -13.46
C MET A 78 6.86 -3.51 -13.93
N ASP A 79 6.45 -4.68 -13.44
CA ASP A 79 6.91 -5.96 -13.94
C ASP A 79 6.23 -6.34 -15.27
N ASP A 80 6.65 -7.46 -15.86
CA ASP A 80 6.09 -7.97 -17.13
C ASP A 80 4.60 -8.33 -17.03
N ALA A 81 4.09 -8.53 -15.81
CA ALA A 81 2.68 -8.77 -15.53
C ALA A 81 1.88 -7.47 -15.32
N GLY A 82 2.51 -6.30 -15.48
CA GLY A 82 1.89 -4.98 -15.32
C GLY A 82 1.61 -4.61 -13.85
N ARG A 83 2.30 -5.23 -12.90
CA ARG A 83 2.20 -4.93 -11.46
C ARG A 83 3.37 -4.06 -11.03
N PHE A 84 3.21 -3.21 -10.02
CA PHE A 84 4.33 -2.37 -9.55
C PHE A 84 5.46 -3.24 -9.00
N SER A 85 6.66 -3.10 -9.54
CA SER A 85 7.87 -3.77 -9.06
C SER A 85 8.62 -2.87 -8.06
N THR A 86 8.79 -1.60 -8.41
CA THR A 86 9.50 -0.61 -7.59
C THR A 86 8.73 0.71 -7.54
N GLY A 87 9.03 1.54 -6.54
CA GLY A 87 8.44 2.86 -6.38
C GLY A 87 9.41 3.85 -5.73
N MET A 88 9.58 5.03 -6.31
CA MET A 88 10.28 6.15 -5.67
C MET A 88 9.25 7.12 -5.09
N VAL A 89 9.26 7.29 -3.77
CA VAL A 89 8.25 8.09 -3.05
C VAL A 89 8.83 9.46 -2.70
N PHE A 90 8.18 10.51 -3.18
CA PHE A 90 8.60 11.90 -3.02
C PHE A 90 7.63 12.68 -2.12
N GLY A 91 8.20 13.55 -1.30
CA GLY A 91 7.48 14.51 -0.49
C GLY A 91 6.79 15.62 -1.29
N PRO A 92 5.99 16.46 -0.61
CA PRO A 92 5.36 17.64 -1.23
C PRO A 92 6.40 18.68 -1.69
N ASP A 93 7.59 18.64 -1.09
CA ASP A 93 8.77 19.44 -1.45
C ASP A 93 9.56 18.84 -2.63
N GLY A 94 9.13 17.70 -3.17
CA GLY A 94 9.80 17.00 -4.26
C GLY A 94 11.03 16.21 -3.85
N ARG A 95 11.37 16.15 -2.55
CA ARG A 95 12.51 15.35 -2.07
C ARG A 95 12.14 13.88 -1.97
N LEU A 96 13.06 13.00 -2.35
CA LEU A 96 12.90 11.57 -2.17
C LEU A 96 12.84 11.26 -0.66
N ARG A 97 11.81 10.51 -0.24
CA ARG A 97 11.70 10.03 1.14
C ARG A 97 12.29 8.63 1.27
N PHE A 98 11.91 7.74 0.35
CA PHE A 98 12.38 6.35 0.30
C PHE A 98 12.08 5.73 -1.06
N LYS A 99 12.75 4.60 -1.33
CA LYS A 99 12.45 3.67 -2.42
C LYS A 99 11.69 2.48 -1.85
N SER A 100 10.71 1.98 -2.58
CA SER A 100 9.95 0.77 -2.27
C SER A 100 10.21 -0.31 -3.31
N GLN A 101 10.30 -1.56 -2.87
CA GLN A 101 10.28 -2.75 -3.71
C GLN A 101 9.11 -3.64 -3.29
N TYR A 102 8.36 -4.14 -4.26
CA TYR A 102 7.14 -4.91 -4.04
C TYR A 102 7.33 -6.36 -4.47
N LYS A 103 6.93 -7.30 -3.61
CA LYS A 103 6.91 -8.73 -3.93
C LYS A 103 5.50 -9.26 -3.79
N TYR A 104 5.15 -10.14 -4.72
CA TYR A 104 3.81 -10.72 -4.80
C TYR A 104 3.88 -12.23 -4.55
N ASP A 105 2.81 -12.78 -3.96
CA ASP A 105 2.64 -14.22 -3.84
C ASP A 105 2.21 -14.86 -5.18
N GLY A 106 2.11 -16.19 -5.20
CA GLY A 106 1.68 -16.94 -6.40
C GLY A 106 0.24 -16.67 -6.83
N ALA A 107 -0.58 -16.05 -5.99
CA ALA A 107 -1.93 -15.59 -6.33
C ALA A 107 -1.95 -14.14 -6.83
N GLY A 108 -0.78 -13.50 -6.96
CA GLY A 108 -0.63 -12.12 -7.42
C GLY A 108 -0.97 -11.06 -6.37
N ARG A 109 -1.07 -11.43 -5.08
CA ARG A 109 -1.35 -10.50 -3.98
C ARG A 109 -0.04 -9.94 -3.46
N LEU A 110 -0.03 -8.67 -3.02
CA LEU A 110 1.15 -8.04 -2.45
C LEU A 110 1.54 -8.76 -1.15
N GLN A 111 2.65 -9.49 -1.17
CA GLN A 111 3.12 -10.25 -0.01
C GLN A 111 4.02 -9.40 0.87
N GLU A 112 4.90 -8.60 0.27
CA GLU A 112 5.93 -7.84 0.96
C GLU A 112 6.21 -6.50 0.26
N GLU A 113 6.41 -5.45 1.05
CA GLU A 113 7.03 -4.20 0.63
C GLU A 113 8.33 -3.99 1.42
N THR A 114 9.42 -3.71 0.73
CA THR A 114 10.70 -3.32 1.35
C THR A 114 10.97 -1.86 1.08
N GLN A 115 11.21 -1.07 2.12
CA GLN A 115 11.50 0.36 2.02
C GLN A 115 12.96 0.64 2.34
N SER A 116 13.65 1.35 1.45
CA SER A 116 15.05 1.71 1.58
C SER A 116 15.26 3.22 1.42
N ALA A 117 16.35 3.74 1.98
CA ALA A 117 16.79 5.11 1.76
C ALA A 117 17.33 5.29 0.33
N GLU A 118 17.76 6.52 0.02
CA GLU A 118 18.32 6.85 -1.30
C GLU A 118 19.61 6.06 -1.62
N ASP A 119 20.40 5.76 -0.60
CA ASP A 119 21.63 4.96 -0.66
C ASP A 119 21.39 3.44 -0.57
N ASP A 120 20.13 3.02 -0.77
CA ASP A 120 19.66 1.64 -0.70
C ASP A 120 19.78 0.97 0.69
N THR A 121 20.09 1.74 1.74
CA THR A 121 20.02 1.26 3.13
C THR A 121 18.59 0.86 3.47
N LEU A 122 18.39 -0.38 3.89
CA LEU A 122 17.09 -0.89 4.33
C LEU A 122 16.60 -0.08 5.54
N LEU A 123 15.38 0.45 5.45
CA LEU A 123 14.71 1.14 6.55
C LEU A 123 13.76 0.18 7.25
N HIS A 124 12.80 -0.37 6.50
CA HIS A 124 11.73 -1.21 7.02
C HIS A 124 11.30 -2.26 5.99
N LYS A 125 10.72 -3.34 6.50
CA LYS A 125 10.03 -4.35 5.72
C LYS A 125 8.60 -4.50 6.21
N ILE A 126 7.65 -4.54 5.30
CA ILE A 126 6.22 -4.66 5.57
C ILE A 126 5.74 -5.96 4.96
N VAL A 127 5.08 -6.81 5.75
CA VAL A 127 4.54 -8.10 5.31
C VAL A 127 3.03 -8.08 5.48
N TYR A 128 2.31 -8.34 4.40
CA TYR A 128 0.85 -8.30 4.38
C TYR A 128 0.27 -9.67 4.71
N THR A 129 -0.84 -9.68 5.45
CA THR A 129 -1.55 -10.91 5.81
C THR A 129 -2.93 -10.93 5.17
N TYR A 130 -3.35 -12.12 4.74
CA TYR A 130 -4.61 -12.36 4.05
C TYR A 130 -5.37 -13.52 4.71
N ASP A 131 -6.69 -13.51 4.60
CA ASP A 131 -7.52 -14.68 4.94
C ASP A 131 -7.55 -15.69 3.78
N GLN A 132 -8.25 -16.81 4.00
CA GLN A 132 -8.41 -17.87 2.99
C GLN A 132 -9.18 -17.40 1.74
N ALA A 133 -10.03 -16.38 1.86
CA ALA A 133 -10.73 -15.77 0.72
C ALA A 133 -9.84 -14.76 -0.04
N GLY A 134 -8.63 -14.50 0.45
CA GLY A 134 -7.68 -13.56 -0.12
C GLY A 134 -7.96 -12.10 0.21
N LYS A 135 -8.81 -11.82 1.20
CA LYS A 135 -9.01 -10.47 1.72
C LYS A 135 -7.86 -10.14 2.67
N GLN A 136 -7.30 -8.94 2.53
CA GLN A 136 -6.23 -8.47 3.42
C GLN A 136 -6.77 -8.32 4.85
N THR A 137 -6.14 -9.01 5.79
CA THR A 137 -6.47 -9.01 7.22
C THR A 137 -5.54 -8.16 8.05
N GLY A 138 -4.47 -7.62 7.46
CA GLY A 138 -3.51 -6.80 8.19
C GLY A 138 -2.15 -6.70 7.53
N TYR A 139 -1.20 -6.18 8.28
CA TYR A 139 0.22 -6.17 7.95
C TYR A 139 1.09 -6.09 9.20
N SER A 140 2.34 -6.52 9.07
CA SER A 140 3.40 -6.45 10.09
C SER A 140 4.57 -5.63 9.55
N ILE A 141 5.14 -4.76 10.37
CA ILE A 141 6.28 -3.91 10.03
C ILE A 141 7.49 -4.37 10.85
N PHE A 142 8.58 -4.64 10.16
CA PHE A 142 9.86 -5.02 10.70
C PHE A 142 10.88 -3.90 10.45
N ASP A 143 11.79 -3.67 11.38
CA ASP A 143 12.95 -2.82 11.16
C ASP A 143 14.00 -3.50 10.27
N ALA A 144 15.08 -2.77 9.97
CA ALA A 144 16.18 -3.27 9.15
C ALA A 144 16.87 -4.53 9.71
N ASN A 145 16.77 -4.78 11.02
CA ASN A 145 17.33 -5.97 11.67
C ASN A 145 16.33 -7.14 11.73
N GLY A 146 15.14 -6.98 11.14
CA GLY A 146 14.07 -7.97 11.15
C GLY A 146 13.29 -8.02 12.45
N LYS A 147 13.45 -7.05 13.36
CA LYS A 147 12.65 -6.98 14.59
C LYS A 147 11.29 -6.37 14.27
N LEU A 148 10.23 -6.99 14.77
CA LEU A 148 8.87 -6.47 14.65
C LEU A 148 8.73 -5.15 15.41
N ILE A 149 8.34 -4.08 14.71
CA ILE A 149 8.14 -2.73 15.27
C ILE A 149 6.70 -2.24 15.17
N GLY A 150 5.84 -2.91 14.38
CA GLY A 150 4.44 -2.54 14.26
C GLY A 150 3.61 -3.67 13.68
N ARG A 151 2.31 -3.70 14.01
CA ARG A 151 1.34 -4.60 13.40
C ARG A 151 -0.03 -3.93 13.38
N THR A 152 -0.71 -4.05 12.25
CA THR A 152 -2.11 -3.66 12.09
C THR A 152 -2.91 -4.88 11.70
N LEU A 153 -4.04 -5.08 12.36
CA LEU A 153 -5.01 -6.12 12.01
C LEU A 153 -6.34 -5.45 11.69
N ALA A 154 -7.01 -5.93 10.65
CA ALA A 154 -8.40 -5.57 10.40
C ALA A 154 -9.24 -5.99 11.60
N PRO A 155 -10.23 -5.19 12.03
CA PRO A 155 -11.20 -5.62 13.03
C PRO A 155 -11.90 -6.87 12.50
N MET A 156 -11.61 -8.03 13.10
CA MET A 156 -12.48 -9.20 12.94
C MET A 156 -13.75 -8.90 13.74
N PRO A 157 -14.94 -9.25 13.25
CA PRO A 157 -16.10 -9.29 14.13
C PRO A 157 -15.78 -10.31 15.23
N SER A 158 -15.57 -9.83 16.48
CA SER A 158 -15.42 -10.72 17.63
C SER A 158 -16.59 -11.69 17.64
N PRO A 159 -16.39 -13.00 17.78
CA PRO A 159 -17.48 -13.87 18.18
C PRO A 159 -17.97 -13.34 19.52
N ALA A 160 -19.23 -12.89 19.56
CA ALA A 160 -19.86 -12.37 20.76
C ALA A 160 -19.54 -13.32 21.92
N ALA A 161 -18.91 -12.81 22.96
CA ALA A 161 -18.65 -13.57 24.16
C ALA A 161 -19.99 -14.10 24.66
N SER A 162 -20.22 -15.40 24.46
CA SER A 162 -21.36 -16.13 25.01
C SER A 162 -21.33 -15.91 26.52
N SER A 163 -22.22 -15.06 27.02
CA SER A 163 -22.44 -14.83 28.44
C SER A 163 -22.84 -16.16 29.07
N LYS A 164 -21.87 -16.89 29.64
CA LYS A 164 -22.17 -18.02 30.53
C LYS A 164 -22.83 -17.44 31.77
N SER A 165 -24.12 -17.73 31.92
CA SER A 165 -24.93 -17.48 33.11
C SER A 165 -24.22 -18.04 34.35
N ARG A 166 -23.84 -17.16 35.27
CA ARG A 166 -23.40 -17.54 36.62
C ARG A 166 -24.64 -17.74 37.47
N GLU A 167 -25.05 -18.98 37.62
CA GLU A 167 -26.06 -19.41 38.57
C GLU A 167 -25.54 -19.11 40.00
N LYS A 168 -26.27 -18.27 40.74
CA LYS A 168 -26.00 -18.01 42.16
C LYS A 168 -26.64 -19.15 42.97
N SER A 169 -25.82 -20.01 43.57
CA SER A 169 -26.28 -20.91 44.64
C SER A 169 -26.32 -20.13 45.96
N PRO A 170 -27.42 -20.16 46.73
CA PRO A 170 -27.48 -19.55 48.05
C PRO A 170 -27.04 -20.55 49.13
N ARG A 171 -26.39 -20.05 50.17
CA ARG A 171 -26.46 -20.57 51.53
C ARG A 171 -26.48 -19.39 52.49
#